data_AF-A0AAJ7DY55-F1
#
_entry.id   AF-A0AAJ7DY55-F1
#
_cell.length_a   1.000
_cell.length_b   1.000
_cell.length_c   1.000
_cell.angle_alpha   90.00
_cell.angle_beta   90.00
_cell.angle_gamma   90.00
#
_symmetry.space_group_name_H-M   'P 1'
#
loop_
_entity.id
_entity.type
_entity.pdbx_description
1 polymer ?
#
loop_
_entity_poly.entity_id
_entity_poly.type
_entity_poly.pdbx_seq_one_letter_code
_entity_poly.pdbx_strand_id
1 'polypeptide(L)'
;MTVISYHQNTTYKLRYITYVIFLLVASNVYVDERHVGKRMNRMKLLIPFVFLILSTTTAHLNLKHVKCLVCRIIVDEFEKEVGQIDPKKKIEIGQYRLDPAGNTLHKHVPMTRSEVHLSEMLDNICKKMEDYVRARYKSNGRLTILKLMTESGLNPLLRDVDIIQDGDLNKSLEYFCEDVVNDNEETFIKVMGSKEEDAKTKICTEMADYCTEFIDELDDSDATTEADGVDESEQDNKPEQVETSEQDNKSEKDEQHDELNQSDKTEL
;
A
#
# COMPACT_ATOMS: atom_id res chain seq x y z
N MET A 1 -26.43 -17.69 -11.38
CA MET A 1 -26.02 -17.87 -12.80
C MET A 1 -26.81 -17.01 -13.80
N THR A 2 -27.40 -15.89 -13.38
CA THR A 2 -28.28 -15.05 -14.24
C THR A 2 -27.92 -13.56 -14.27
N VAL A 3 -27.00 -13.09 -13.40
CA VAL A 3 -26.59 -11.67 -13.34
C VAL A 3 -25.43 -11.35 -14.31
N ILE A 4 -24.58 -12.34 -14.64
CA ILE A 4 -23.50 -12.23 -15.64
C ILE A 4 -24.08 -11.87 -17.03
N SER A 5 -25.27 -12.40 -17.35
CA SER A 5 -25.96 -12.02 -18.59
C SER A 5 -26.46 -10.58 -18.58
N TYR A 6 -26.72 -9.92 -17.45
CA TYR A 6 -27.28 -8.58 -17.44
C TYR A 6 -26.22 -7.49 -17.69
N HIS A 7 -25.00 -7.65 -17.15
CA HIS A 7 -23.88 -6.70 -17.34
C HIS A 7 -23.07 -6.94 -18.62
N GLN A 8 -22.95 -8.20 -19.10
CA GLN A 8 -22.58 -8.42 -20.49
C GLN A 8 -23.59 -7.72 -21.39
N ASN A 9 -24.89 -7.85 -21.13
CA ASN A 9 -25.91 -7.19 -21.96
C ASN A 9 -25.86 -5.65 -21.87
N THR A 10 -25.44 -5.02 -20.76
CA THR A 10 -25.30 -3.54 -20.70
C THR A 10 -24.05 -3.03 -21.41
N THR A 11 -22.92 -3.73 -21.32
CA THR A 11 -21.69 -3.40 -22.05
C THR A 11 -21.81 -3.73 -23.53
N TYR A 12 -22.49 -4.82 -23.91
CA TYR A 12 -22.91 -5.11 -25.28
C TYR A 12 -23.91 -4.07 -25.79
N LYS A 13 -24.85 -3.61 -24.96
CA LYS A 13 -25.75 -2.50 -25.33
C LYS A 13 -25.00 -1.20 -25.52
N LEU A 14 -24.06 -0.83 -24.65
CA LEU A 14 -23.25 0.38 -24.84
C LEU A 14 -22.38 0.27 -26.09
N ARG A 15 -21.73 -0.89 -26.31
CA ARG A 15 -20.95 -1.16 -27.54
C ARG A 15 -21.82 -1.16 -28.80
N TYR A 16 -23.01 -1.74 -28.74
CA TYR A 16 -23.99 -1.75 -29.83
C TYR A 16 -24.54 -0.34 -30.08
N ILE A 17 -24.83 0.43 -29.04
CA ILE A 17 -25.25 1.84 -29.16
C ILE A 17 -24.13 2.67 -29.76
N THR A 18 -22.88 2.54 -29.30
CA THR A 18 -21.74 3.24 -29.91
C THR A 18 -21.50 2.80 -31.35
N TYR A 19 -21.70 1.52 -31.67
CA TYR A 19 -21.58 0.98 -33.02
C TYR A 19 -22.73 1.44 -33.93
N VAL A 20 -23.96 1.51 -33.42
CA VAL A 20 -25.13 2.02 -34.14
C VAL A 20 -25.02 3.52 -34.34
N ILE A 21 -24.57 4.28 -33.34
CA ILE A 21 -24.26 5.71 -33.48
C ILE A 21 -23.14 5.90 -34.52
N PHE A 22 -22.11 5.06 -34.49
CA PHE A 22 -21.04 5.07 -35.49
C PHE A 22 -21.56 4.75 -36.90
N LEU A 23 -22.41 3.74 -37.06
CA LEU A 23 -23.06 3.40 -38.33
C LEU A 23 -24.00 4.52 -38.80
N LEU A 24 -24.79 5.13 -37.91
CA LEU A 24 -25.67 6.25 -38.23
C LEU A 24 -24.87 7.48 -38.66
N VAL A 25 -23.77 7.79 -37.98
CA VAL A 25 -22.86 8.87 -38.39
C VAL A 25 -22.20 8.54 -39.73
N ALA A 26 -21.76 7.30 -39.94
CA ALA A 26 -21.19 6.85 -41.21
C ALA A 26 -22.21 6.92 -42.37
N SER A 27 -23.47 6.54 -42.14
CA SER A 27 -24.55 6.65 -43.13
C SER A 27 -24.93 8.10 -43.42
N ASN A 28 -25.00 8.98 -42.41
CA ASN A 28 -25.22 10.42 -42.63
C ASN A 28 -24.06 11.11 -43.35
N VAL A 29 -22.83 10.58 -43.20
CA VAL A 29 -21.66 11.03 -43.97
C VAL A 29 -21.68 10.55 -45.42
N TYR A 30 -22.36 9.43 -45.73
CA TYR A 30 -22.40 8.85 -47.08
C TYR A 30 -23.57 9.37 -47.95
N VAL A 31 -24.59 9.99 -47.37
CA VAL A 31 -25.81 10.41 -48.10
C VAL A 31 -25.70 11.79 -48.78
N ASP A 32 -24.58 12.50 -48.65
CA ASP A 32 -24.38 13.80 -49.31
C ASP A 32 -23.50 13.71 -50.58
N GLU A 33 -23.87 12.82 -51.51
CA GLU A 33 -23.41 12.86 -52.90
C GLU A 33 -24.60 13.08 -53.84
N ARG A 34 -25.06 14.33 -53.93
CA ARG A 34 -25.52 14.94 -55.19
C ARG A 34 -25.62 16.45 -55.01
N HIS A 35 -24.51 17.15 -55.20
CA HIS A 35 -24.39 18.31 -56.11
C HIS A 35 -23.03 19.02 -55.92
N VAL A 36 -22.24 18.99 -56.99
CA VAL A 36 -21.27 20.00 -57.44
C VAL A 36 -20.19 20.46 -56.44
N GLY A 37 -19.01 19.86 -56.59
CA GLY A 37 -17.72 20.54 -56.55
C GLY A 37 -17.33 21.24 -55.25
N LYS A 38 -16.64 20.51 -54.35
CA LYS A 38 -15.63 21.11 -53.46
C LYS A 38 -14.70 20.06 -52.85
N ARG A 39 -13.40 20.29 -53.08
CA ARG A 39 -12.21 19.86 -52.31
C ARG A 39 -12.45 18.76 -51.27
N MET A 40 -12.00 17.55 -51.62
CA MET A 40 -11.82 16.38 -50.79
C MET A 40 -11.23 16.71 -49.40
N ASN A 41 -12.08 16.72 -48.37
CA ASN A 41 -11.71 16.93 -46.97
C ASN A 41 -11.18 15.63 -46.35
N ARG A 42 -9.85 15.45 -46.36
CA ARG A 42 -9.15 14.34 -45.66
C ARG A 42 -9.30 14.35 -44.13
N MET A 43 -9.96 15.37 -43.56
CA MET A 43 -10.13 15.57 -42.12
C MET A 43 -11.14 14.62 -41.46
N LYS A 44 -12.11 14.08 -42.21
CA LYS A 44 -13.23 13.31 -41.63
C LYS A 44 -12.90 11.85 -41.28
N LEU A 45 -11.77 11.32 -41.76
CA LEU A 45 -11.35 9.93 -41.49
C LEU A 45 -10.48 9.76 -40.23
N LEU A 46 -9.94 10.85 -39.68
CA LEU A 46 -9.03 10.82 -38.52
C LEU A 46 -9.77 10.79 -37.17
N ILE A 47 -10.99 11.30 -37.13
CA ILE A 47 -11.80 11.47 -35.91
C ILE A 47 -12.10 10.12 -35.20
N PRO A 48 -12.51 9.03 -35.89
CA PRO A 48 -12.76 7.77 -35.19
C PRO A 48 -11.48 7.04 -34.74
N PHE A 49 -10.34 7.30 -35.39
CA PHE A 49 -9.06 6.72 -35.01
C PHE A 49 -8.53 7.36 -33.71
N VAL A 50 -8.73 8.67 -33.54
CA VAL A 50 -8.36 9.40 -32.31
C VAL A 50 -9.16 8.92 -31.09
N PHE A 51 -10.46 8.64 -31.25
CA PHE A 51 -11.29 8.17 -30.12
C PHE A 51 -10.91 6.76 -29.65
N LEU A 52 -10.46 5.89 -30.58
CA LEU A 52 -9.98 4.54 -30.26
C LEU A 52 -8.63 4.58 -29.50
N ILE A 53 -7.72 5.47 -29.90
CA ILE A 53 -6.45 5.72 -29.20
C ILE A 53 -6.69 6.30 -27.79
N LEU A 54 -7.67 7.20 -27.63
CA LEU A 54 -7.94 7.80 -26.31
C LEU A 54 -8.42 6.77 -25.29
N SER A 55 -9.21 5.79 -25.72
CA SER A 55 -9.80 4.80 -24.80
C SER A 55 -8.76 3.87 -24.14
N THR A 56 -7.68 3.51 -24.82
CA THR A 56 -6.67 2.58 -24.30
C THR A 56 -5.80 3.19 -23.21
N THR A 57 -5.55 4.50 -23.27
CA THR A 57 -4.69 5.21 -22.32
C THR A 57 -5.24 5.18 -20.88
N THR A 58 -6.56 5.35 -20.73
CA THR A 58 -7.18 5.45 -19.40
C THR A 58 -7.11 4.15 -18.60
N ALA A 59 -7.19 2.98 -19.25
CA ALA A 59 -7.12 1.69 -18.55
C ALA A 59 -5.72 1.40 -17.99
N HIS A 60 -4.68 1.81 -18.71
CA HIS A 60 -3.29 1.60 -18.31
C HIS A 60 -2.92 2.43 -17.08
N LEU A 61 -3.37 3.68 -17.02
CA LEU A 61 -3.11 4.57 -15.87
C LEU A 61 -3.74 4.03 -14.57
N ASN A 62 -4.95 3.48 -14.65
CA ASN A 62 -5.61 2.88 -13.49
C ASN A 62 -4.86 1.64 -12.96
N LEU A 63 -4.32 0.82 -13.86
CA LEU A 63 -3.54 -0.36 -13.49
C LEU A 63 -2.22 0.03 -12.80
N LYS A 64 -1.51 1.01 -13.37
CA LYS A 64 -0.25 1.51 -12.83
C LYS A 64 -0.43 2.13 -11.44
N HIS A 65 -1.52 2.87 -11.23
CA HIS A 65 -1.86 3.42 -9.91
C HIS A 65 -2.08 2.32 -8.87
N VAL A 66 -2.83 1.27 -9.20
CA VAL A 66 -3.03 0.13 -8.28
C VAL A 66 -1.69 -0.55 -7.95
N LYS A 67 -0.83 -0.79 -8.95
CA LYS A 67 0.51 -1.35 -8.73
C LYS A 67 1.38 -0.48 -7.83
N CYS A 68 1.31 0.84 -7.98
CA CYS A 68 2.03 1.78 -7.10
C CYS A 68 1.58 1.62 -5.63
N LEU A 69 0.27 1.67 -5.38
CA LEU A 69 -0.29 1.51 -4.03
C LEU A 69 0.08 0.15 -3.42
N VAL A 70 -0.02 -0.93 -4.20
CA VAL A 70 0.35 -2.28 -3.76
C VAL A 70 1.84 -2.35 -3.42
N CYS A 71 2.71 -1.85 -4.31
CA CYS A 71 4.15 -1.85 -4.08
C CYS A 71 4.52 -1.17 -2.75
N ARG A 72 3.92 -0.01 -2.47
CA ARG A 72 4.20 0.72 -1.23
C ARG A 72 3.78 -0.06 0.01
N ILE A 73 2.61 -0.70 -0.02
CA ILE A 73 2.15 -1.56 1.09
C ILE A 73 3.04 -2.78 1.27
N ILE A 74 3.54 -3.38 0.18
CA ILE A 74 4.53 -4.48 0.28
C ILE A 74 5.75 -3.99 1.05
N VAL A 75 6.31 -2.83 0.69
CA VAL A 75 7.47 -2.27 1.41
C VAL A 75 7.15 -2.03 2.89
N ASP A 76 6.00 -1.44 3.21
CA ASP A 76 5.58 -1.20 4.60
C ASP A 76 5.46 -2.49 5.43
N GLU A 77 4.77 -3.51 4.89
CA GLU A 77 4.64 -4.81 5.57
C GLU A 77 6.00 -5.54 5.67
N PHE A 78 6.87 -5.38 4.67
CA PHE A 78 8.21 -5.95 4.69
C PHE A 78 9.08 -5.30 5.77
N GLU A 79 9.10 -3.96 5.85
CA GLU A 79 9.80 -3.24 6.92
C GLU A 79 9.28 -3.66 8.31
N LYS A 80 7.95 -3.81 8.46
CA LYS A 80 7.34 -4.30 9.70
C LYS A 80 7.78 -5.72 10.07
N GLU A 81 7.80 -6.65 9.12
CA GLU A 81 8.21 -8.04 9.35
C GLU A 81 9.72 -8.15 9.64
N VAL A 82 10.56 -7.43 8.90
CA VAL A 82 12.02 -7.38 9.14
C VAL A 82 12.34 -6.76 10.49
N GLY A 83 11.59 -5.73 10.90
CA GLY A 83 11.74 -5.07 12.20
C GLY A 83 11.49 -5.98 13.40
N GLN A 84 10.69 -7.04 13.23
CA GLN A 84 10.38 -8.02 14.29
C GLN A 84 11.47 -9.10 14.45
N ILE A 85 12.44 -9.19 13.53
CA ILE A 85 13.48 -10.22 13.57
C ILE A 85 14.59 -9.82 14.55
N ASP A 86 14.96 -10.73 15.46
CA ASP A 86 16.14 -10.56 16.32
C ASP A 86 17.42 -10.38 15.47
N PRO A 87 18.15 -9.26 15.61
CA PRO A 87 19.40 -9.01 14.87
C PRO A 87 20.47 -10.09 15.02
N LYS A 88 20.43 -10.88 16.10
CA LYS A 88 21.37 -11.98 16.36
C LYS A 88 20.97 -13.28 15.69
N LYS A 89 19.72 -13.40 15.23
CA LYS A 89 19.21 -14.61 14.60
C LYS A 89 19.91 -14.82 13.26
N LYS A 90 20.60 -15.96 13.14
CA LYS A 90 21.29 -16.38 11.94
C LYS A 90 20.62 -17.63 11.39
N ILE A 91 20.60 -17.74 10.07
CA ILE A 91 20.19 -18.96 9.40
C ILE A 91 21.38 -19.56 8.67
N GLU A 92 21.37 -20.88 8.60
CA GLU A 92 22.35 -21.64 7.84
C GLU A 92 21.98 -21.61 6.36
N ILE A 93 22.93 -21.23 5.53
CA ILE A 93 22.83 -21.24 4.08
C ILE A 93 24.00 -22.05 3.50
N GLY A 94 23.72 -22.83 2.47
CA GLY A 94 24.76 -23.59 1.79
C GLY A 94 24.23 -24.86 1.15
N GLN A 95 24.83 -25.23 0.02
CA GLN A 95 24.72 -26.59 -0.48
C GLN A 95 25.62 -27.47 0.37
N TYR A 96 25.19 -28.71 0.63
CA TYR A 96 25.90 -29.78 1.34
C TYR A 96 27.22 -30.24 0.66
N ARG A 97 28.01 -29.30 0.13
CA ARG A 97 29.30 -29.58 -0.49
C ARG A 97 30.28 -29.91 0.62
N LEU A 98 30.89 -31.07 0.44
CA LEU A 98 31.96 -31.55 1.30
C LEU A 98 33.25 -30.86 0.89
N ASP A 99 34.02 -30.41 1.87
CA ASP A 99 35.41 -30.06 1.68
C ASP A 99 36.22 -31.33 1.28
N PRO A 100 37.47 -31.19 0.83
CA PRO A 100 38.32 -32.36 0.52
C PRO A 100 38.57 -33.31 1.70
N ALA A 101 38.26 -32.91 2.93
CA ALA A 101 38.36 -33.71 4.14
C ALA A 101 37.04 -34.41 4.52
N GLY A 102 35.97 -34.22 3.74
CA GLY A 102 34.67 -34.84 3.98
C GLY A 102 33.77 -34.10 4.99
N ASN A 103 34.10 -32.86 5.36
CA ASN A 103 33.25 -32.04 6.22
C ASN A 103 32.31 -31.16 5.38
N THR A 104 31.08 -30.96 5.85
CA THR A 104 30.11 -30.07 5.22
C THR A 104 30.45 -28.60 5.50
N LEU A 105 30.52 -27.78 4.45
CA LEU A 105 30.73 -26.34 4.55
C LEU A 105 29.39 -25.63 4.80
N HIS A 106 29.12 -25.33 6.07
CA HIS A 106 27.95 -24.55 6.48
C HIS A 106 28.31 -23.07 6.61
N LYS A 107 27.57 -22.18 5.94
CA LYS A 107 27.72 -20.72 6.09
C LYS A 107 26.51 -20.19 6.85
N HIS A 108 26.74 -19.37 7.87
CA HIS A 108 25.65 -18.68 8.55
C HIS A 108 25.58 -17.22 8.09
N VAL A 109 24.38 -16.73 7.81
CA VAL A 109 24.11 -15.32 7.53
C VAL A 109 23.01 -14.80 8.45
N PRO A 110 22.99 -13.49 8.75
CA PRO A 110 21.84 -12.88 9.44
C PRO A 110 20.55 -13.18 8.69
N MET A 111 19.48 -13.49 9.43
CA MET A 111 18.18 -13.84 8.85
C MET A 111 17.63 -12.71 7.95
N THR A 112 17.80 -11.46 8.36
CA THR A 112 17.43 -10.25 7.61
C THR A 112 18.25 -10.02 6.32
N ARG A 113 19.24 -10.87 6.03
CA ARG A 113 20.09 -10.80 4.83
C ARG A 113 20.10 -12.09 4.04
N SER A 114 19.28 -13.06 4.42
CA SER A 114 19.17 -14.29 3.65
C SER A 114 18.13 -14.12 2.56
N GLU A 115 18.57 -14.19 1.31
CA GLU A 115 17.72 -14.15 0.12
C GLU A 115 16.55 -15.15 0.21
N VAL A 116 16.82 -16.38 0.64
CA VAL A 116 15.78 -17.41 0.79
C VAL A 116 14.71 -17.00 1.79
N HIS A 117 15.12 -16.41 2.92
CA HIS A 117 14.16 -15.98 3.94
C HIS A 117 13.37 -14.74 3.50
N LEU A 118 14.05 -13.78 2.86
CA LEU A 118 13.43 -12.55 2.37
C LEU A 118 12.44 -12.85 1.22
N SER A 119 12.74 -13.83 0.36
CA SER A 119 11.83 -14.35 -0.66
C SER A 119 10.57 -14.99 -0.06
N GLU A 120 10.73 -15.88 0.94
CA GLU A 120 9.60 -16.47 1.65
C GLU A 120 8.73 -15.41 2.36
N MET A 121 9.35 -14.33 2.85
CA MET A 121 8.63 -13.22 3.45
C MET A 121 7.75 -12.49 2.44
N LEU A 122 8.25 -12.22 1.23
CA LEU A 122 7.47 -11.61 0.14
C LEU A 122 6.24 -12.46 -0.21
N ASP A 123 6.39 -13.77 -0.34
CA ASP A 123 5.27 -14.69 -0.59
C ASP A 123 4.21 -14.60 0.52
N ASN A 124 4.64 -14.53 1.78
CA ASN A 124 3.72 -14.44 2.92
C ASN A 124 3.03 -13.07 3.00
N ILE A 125 3.71 -11.98 2.62
CA ILE A 125 3.11 -10.65 2.51
C ILE A 125 2.03 -10.66 1.43
N CYS A 126 2.27 -11.26 0.27
CA CYS A 126 1.26 -11.32 -0.79
C CYS A 126 0.02 -12.10 -0.36
N LYS A 127 0.15 -13.20 0.39
CA LYS A 127 -1.01 -13.91 0.95
C LYS A 127 -1.84 -13.02 1.90
N LYS A 128 -1.19 -12.16 2.69
CA LYS A 128 -1.89 -11.23 3.60
C LYS A 128 -2.64 -10.11 2.86
N MET A 129 -2.39 -9.91 1.56
CA MET A 129 -3.12 -8.92 0.77
C MET A 129 -4.60 -9.27 0.58
N GLU A 130 -5.02 -10.49 0.91
CA GLU A 130 -6.45 -10.86 1.01
C GLU A 130 -7.21 -10.05 2.09
N ASP A 131 -6.51 -9.58 3.13
CA ASP A 131 -7.10 -8.76 4.20
C ASP A 131 -7.27 -7.28 3.80
N TYR A 132 -6.85 -6.93 2.59
CA TYR A 132 -6.88 -5.58 2.06
C TYR A 132 -7.98 -5.42 1.02
N VAL A 133 -8.52 -4.20 0.90
CA VAL A 133 -9.53 -3.85 -0.10
C VAL A 133 -9.19 -2.56 -0.80
N ARG A 134 -9.61 -2.45 -2.06
CA ARG A 134 -9.56 -1.18 -2.80
C ARG A 134 -10.69 -0.29 -2.33
N ALA A 135 -10.39 0.98 -2.11
CA ALA A 135 -11.38 1.95 -1.68
C ALA A 135 -11.12 3.33 -2.27
N ARG A 136 -12.09 4.24 -2.13
CA ARG A 136 -11.91 5.66 -2.43
C ARG A 136 -12.22 6.50 -1.20
N TYR A 137 -11.38 7.48 -0.90
CA TYR A 137 -11.69 8.44 0.15
C TYR A 137 -12.97 9.22 -0.20
N LYS A 138 -13.90 9.32 0.75
CA LYS A 138 -15.14 10.10 0.58
C LYS A 138 -14.87 11.61 0.44
N SER A 139 -13.76 12.08 0.99
CA SER A 139 -13.37 13.50 1.01
C SER A 139 -12.98 14.03 -0.36
N ASN A 140 -12.25 13.25 -1.16
CA ASN A 140 -11.65 13.71 -2.42
C ASN A 140 -11.72 12.69 -3.57
N GLY A 141 -12.27 11.50 -3.33
CA GLY A 141 -12.40 10.44 -4.34
C GLY A 141 -11.09 9.73 -4.72
N ARG A 142 -9.97 10.04 -4.04
CA ARG A 142 -8.66 9.42 -4.31
C ARG A 142 -8.71 7.93 -4.03
N LEU A 143 -8.05 7.16 -4.92
CA LEU A 143 -7.93 5.71 -4.79
C LEU A 143 -6.99 5.38 -3.62
N THR A 144 -7.33 4.36 -2.85
CA THR A 144 -6.48 3.85 -1.77
C THR A 144 -6.68 2.35 -1.60
N ILE A 145 -5.76 1.72 -0.89
CA ILE A 145 -5.85 0.33 -0.47
C ILE A 145 -5.87 0.32 1.06
N LEU A 146 -6.89 -0.32 1.63
CA LEU A 146 -7.16 -0.27 3.06
C LEU A 146 -7.22 -1.68 3.64
N LYS A 147 -6.50 -1.90 4.74
CA LYS A 147 -6.60 -3.14 5.52
C LYS A 147 -7.94 -3.17 6.26
N LEU A 148 -8.71 -4.24 6.12
CA LEU A 148 -10.03 -4.37 6.76
C LEU A 148 -9.91 -4.52 8.28
N MET A 149 -8.94 -5.32 8.72
CA MET A 149 -8.72 -5.68 10.11
C MET A 149 -7.35 -5.22 10.58
N THR A 150 -7.34 -4.51 11.69
CA THR A 150 -6.15 -4.13 12.45
C THR A 150 -6.02 -5.03 13.68
N GLU A 151 -4.91 -4.90 14.41
CA GLU A 151 -4.70 -5.62 15.68
C GLU A 151 -5.77 -5.30 16.73
N SER A 152 -6.39 -4.11 16.63
CA SER A 152 -7.49 -3.64 17.51
C SER A 152 -8.90 -3.98 17.00
N GLY A 153 -9.03 -4.74 15.89
CA GLY A 153 -10.30 -5.08 15.26
C GLY A 153 -10.55 -4.32 13.96
N LEU A 154 -11.82 -4.02 13.66
CA LEU A 154 -12.22 -3.39 12.39
C LEU A 154 -11.54 -2.02 12.20
N ASN A 155 -10.94 -1.79 11.03
CA ASN A 155 -10.21 -0.56 10.75
C ASN A 155 -11.14 0.68 10.81
N PRO A 156 -10.89 1.66 11.70
CA PRO A 156 -11.77 2.83 11.86
C PRO A 156 -11.87 3.69 10.59
N LEU A 157 -10.84 3.68 9.74
CA LEU A 157 -10.81 4.41 8.46
C LEU A 157 -11.84 3.88 7.46
N LEU A 158 -12.42 2.70 7.67
CA LEU A 158 -13.52 2.17 6.85
C LEU A 158 -14.73 3.11 6.80
N ARG A 159 -14.90 4.00 7.78
CA ARG A 159 -15.98 4.99 7.80
C ARG A 159 -15.77 6.11 6.78
N ASP A 160 -14.52 6.42 6.44
CA ASP A 160 -14.14 7.56 5.61
C ASP A 160 -13.87 7.19 4.14
N VAL A 161 -14.02 5.90 3.82
CA VAL A 161 -13.82 5.38 2.48
C VAL A 161 -15.05 4.67 1.93
N ASP A 162 -15.18 4.67 0.62
CA ASP A 162 -16.12 3.85 -0.13
C ASP A 162 -15.37 2.65 -0.71
N ILE A 163 -15.70 1.44 -0.24
CA ILE A 163 -15.08 0.19 -0.72
C ILE A 163 -15.49 -0.03 -2.18
N ILE A 164 -14.50 -0.22 -3.05
CA ILE A 164 -14.72 -0.59 -4.44
C ILE A 164 -14.99 -2.09 -4.46
N GLN A 165 -16.26 -2.46 -4.66
CA GLN A 165 -16.64 -3.87 -4.84
C GLN A 165 -16.42 -4.25 -6.29
N ASP A 166 -15.38 -5.04 -6.53
CA ASP A 166 -15.17 -5.65 -7.83
C ASP A 166 -16.16 -6.81 -8.05
N GLY A 167 -16.58 -7.01 -9.31
CA GLY A 167 -17.47 -8.13 -9.67
C GLY A 167 -16.87 -9.51 -9.35
N ASP A 168 -15.54 -9.55 -9.27
CA ASP A 168 -14.77 -10.54 -8.53
C ASP A 168 -14.16 -9.77 -7.35
N LEU A 169 -14.76 -9.83 -6.15
CA LEU A 169 -14.35 -9.05 -4.97
C LEU A 169 -12.84 -9.13 -4.67
N ASN A 170 -12.16 -10.13 -5.25
CA ASN A 170 -10.75 -10.45 -5.17
C ASN A 170 -10.18 -10.90 -6.53
N LYS A 171 -10.26 -10.12 -7.62
CA LYS A 171 -9.11 -10.14 -8.56
C LYS A 171 -7.95 -9.50 -7.80
N SER A 172 -7.35 -10.36 -6.99
CA SER A 172 -6.97 -10.09 -5.61
C SER A 172 -5.86 -9.06 -5.56
N LEU A 173 -5.83 -8.25 -4.50
CA LEU A 173 -4.62 -7.49 -4.20
C LEU A 173 -3.42 -8.42 -4.01
N GLU A 174 -3.66 -9.69 -3.64
CA GLU A 174 -2.67 -10.78 -3.73
C GLU A 174 -2.14 -10.95 -5.15
N TYR A 175 -2.98 -11.02 -6.19
CA TYR A 175 -2.51 -11.13 -7.57
C TYR A 175 -1.67 -9.92 -8.00
N PHE A 176 -2.08 -8.71 -7.63
CA PHE A 176 -1.27 -7.53 -7.88
C PHE A 176 0.05 -7.57 -7.12
N CYS A 177 0.05 -8.11 -5.91
CA CYS A 177 1.25 -8.29 -5.12
C CYS A 177 2.19 -9.29 -5.78
N GLU A 178 1.69 -10.48 -6.13
CA GLU A 178 2.45 -11.51 -6.84
C GLU A 178 3.05 -10.95 -8.14
N ASP A 179 2.28 -10.19 -8.92
CA ASP A 179 2.76 -9.55 -10.15
C ASP A 179 3.89 -8.53 -9.88
N VAL A 180 3.74 -7.68 -8.85
CA VAL A 180 4.77 -6.71 -8.44
C VAL A 180 6.03 -7.41 -7.90
N VAL A 181 5.87 -8.44 -7.07
CA VAL A 181 6.98 -9.20 -6.48
C VAL A 181 7.72 -9.97 -7.57
N ASN A 182 7.01 -10.68 -8.44
CA ASN A 182 7.63 -11.44 -9.53
C ASN A 182 8.50 -10.56 -10.44
N ASP A 183 8.06 -9.34 -10.73
CA ASP A 183 8.81 -8.38 -11.55
C ASP A 183 10.05 -7.80 -10.84
N ASN A 184 10.05 -7.75 -9.50
CA ASN A 184 11.00 -6.94 -8.72
C ASN A 184 11.63 -7.66 -7.50
N GLU A 185 11.54 -8.99 -7.39
CA GLU A 185 11.97 -9.75 -6.22
C GLU A 185 13.43 -9.45 -5.84
N GLU A 186 14.34 -9.50 -6.81
CA GLU A 186 15.76 -9.20 -6.60
C GLU A 186 15.97 -7.79 -6.01
N THR A 187 15.18 -6.82 -6.48
CA THR A 187 15.21 -5.43 -6.00
C THR A 187 14.75 -5.33 -4.56
N PHE A 188 13.62 -5.97 -4.22
CA PHE A 188 13.12 -6.01 -2.84
C PHE A 188 14.17 -6.61 -1.91
N ILE A 189 14.70 -7.80 -2.23
CA ILE A 189 15.69 -8.49 -1.39
C ILE A 189 16.95 -7.63 -1.19
N LYS A 190 17.42 -6.98 -2.26
CA LYS A 190 18.63 -6.15 -2.23
C LYS A 190 18.46 -4.93 -1.32
N VAL A 191 17.40 -4.14 -1.55
CA VAL A 191 17.16 -2.87 -0.82
C VAL A 191 16.81 -3.14 0.64
N MET A 192 16.02 -4.18 0.91
CA MET A 192 15.64 -4.56 2.27
C MET A 192 16.82 -5.16 3.05
N GLY A 193 17.68 -5.94 2.38
CA GLY A 193 18.88 -6.53 3.00
C GLY A 193 19.98 -5.51 3.33
N SER A 194 20.01 -4.37 2.62
CA SER A 194 20.97 -3.27 2.86
C SER A 194 20.50 -2.25 3.90
N LYS A 195 19.22 -2.30 4.33
CA LYS A 195 18.59 -1.30 5.24
C LYS A 195 18.75 0.13 4.75
N GLU A 196 18.50 0.32 3.47
CA GLU A 196 18.56 1.64 2.86
C GLU A 196 17.41 2.54 3.30
N GLU A 197 17.71 3.82 3.54
CA GLU A 197 16.68 4.85 3.71
C GLU A 197 15.89 5.01 2.39
N ASP A 198 14.62 5.39 2.52
CA ASP A 198 13.66 5.62 1.42
C ASP A 198 13.39 4.40 0.53
N ALA A 199 13.26 3.21 1.14
CA ALA A 199 13.00 1.96 0.43
C ALA A 199 11.78 2.04 -0.53
N LYS A 200 10.70 2.72 -0.12
CA LYS A 200 9.51 2.93 -0.97
C LYS A 200 9.84 3.66 -2.26
N THR A 201 10.62 4.75 -2.18
CA THR A 201 10.99 5.54 -3.35
C THR A 201 11.89 4.74 -4.28
N LYS A 202 12.91 4.08 -3.73
CA LYS A 202 13.85 3.27 -4.51
C LYS A 202 13.16 2.12 -5.24
N ILE A 203 12.33 1.36 -4.52
CA ILE A 203 11.69 0.17 -5.08
C ILE A 203 10.55 0.60 -6.02
N CYS A 204 9.58 1.36 -5.52
CA CYS A 204 8.33 1.59 -6.23
C CYS A 204 8.38 2.71 -7.28
N THR A 205 9.34 3.63 -7.18
CA THR A 205 9.51 4.74 -8.12
C THR A 205 10.72 4.55 -9.01
N GLU A 206 11.93 4.44 -8.44
CA GLU A 206 13.16 4.44 -9.23
C GLU A 206 13.38 3.15 -10.02
N MET A 207 13.10 1.99 -9.43
CA MET A 207 13.36 0.69 -10.06
C MET A 207 12.14 0.13 -10.78
N ALA A 208 10.95 0.19 -10.17
CA ALA A 208 9.74 -0.40 -10.73
C ALA A 208 8.90 0.55 -11.61
N ASP A 209 9.17 1.86 -11.58
CA ASP A 209 8.43 2.92 -12.30
C ASP A 209 6.91 2.93 -12.05
N TYR A 210 6.38 2.29 -11.00
CA TYR A 210 4.94 2.27 -10.76
C TYR A 210 4.42 3.64 -10.27
N CYS A 211 5.20 4.34 -9.45
CA CYS A 211 4.74 5.53 -8.72
C CYS A 211 5.09 6.89 -9.35
N THR A 212 5.82 6.91 -10.47
CA THR A 212 6.34 8.15 -11.09
C THR A 212 5.26 9.17 -11.46
N GLU A 213 4.05 8.71 -11.78
CA GLU A 213 2.92 9.56 -12.19
C GLU A 213 2.03 10.00 -11.02
N PHE A 214 2.30 9.52 -9.80
CA PHE A 214 1.41 9.68 -8.64
C PHE A 214 2.09 10.38 -7.46
N ILE A 215 3.28 10.96 -7.65
CA ILE A 215 4.09 11.56 -6.57
C ILE A 215 3.27 12.57 -5.75
N ASP A 216 2.54 13.47 -6.41
CA ASP A 216 1.72 14.50 -5.75
C ASP A 216 0.58 13.91 -4.89
N GLU A 217 0.14 12.67 -5.14
CA GLU A 217 -0.89 12.00 -4.34
C GLU A 217 -0.30 11.24 -3.13
N LEU A 218 1.01 10.97 -3.13
CA LEU A 218 1.68 10.14 -2.12
C LEU A 218 2.15 10.94 -0.90
N ASP A 219 2.50 12.22 -1.07
CA ASP A 219 3.01 13.09 0.01
C ASP A 219 2.00 13.30 1.16
N ASP A 220 0.69 13.12 0.90
CA ASP A 220 -0.36 13.19 1.91
C ASP A 220 -0.52 11.87 2.72
N SER A 221 0.02 10.75 2.23
CA SER A 221 -0.26 9.40 2.74
C SER A 221 0.85 8.79 3.59
N ASP A 222 2.10 9.28 3.47
CA ASP A 222 3.20 8.87 4.34
C ASP A 222 3.15 9.52 5.73
N ALA A 223 2.19 10.42 5.97
CA ALA A 223 1.97 11.05 7.28
C ALA A 223 1.09 10.22 8.25
N THR A 224 0.64 9.01 7.87
CA THR A 224 -0.23 8.18 8.72
C THR A 224 0.34 6.79 8.96
N THR A 225 1.49 6.74 9.63
CA THR A 225 1.95 5.53 10.34
C THR A 225 2.53 5.87 11.70
N GLU A 226 1.92 6.82 12.42
CA GLU A 226 2.13 6.97 13.86
C GLU A 226 0.78 7.20 14.54
N ALA A 227 0.14 6.09 14.90
CA ALA A 227 -0.91 6.07 15.91
C ALA A 227 -0.61 4.94 16.89
N ASP A 228 0.62 4.95 17.43
CA ASP A 228 0.88 4.35 18.73
C ASP A 228 0.52 5.38 19.79
N GLY A 229 -0.46 5.02 20.61
CA GLY A 229 -0.98 5.86 21.67
C GLY A 229 0.08 6.16 22.73
N VAL A 230 0.35 7.44 22.93
CA VAL A 230 0.84 7.93 24.22
C VAL A 230 -0.38 8.47 24.96
N ASP A 231 -0.71 7.74 26.02
CA ASP A 231 -1.65 8.11 27.06
C ASP A 231 -1.00 9.23 27.88
N GLU A 232 -1.43 10.48 27.69
CA GLU A 232 -1.26 11.53 28.68
C GLU A 232 -2.64 12.03 29.09
N SER A 233 -3.10 11.43 30.19
CA SER A 233 -4.08 12.04 31.07
C SER A 233 -3.50 13.35 31.60
N GLU A 234 -3.90 14.48 31.03
CA GLU A 234 -3.74 15.78 31.69
C GLU A 234 -5.10 16.46 31.79
N GLN A 235 -5.56 16.52 33.03
CA GLN A 235 -6.86 16.99 33.45
C GLN A 235 -6.83 18.52 33.47
N ASP A 236 -7.62 19.13 32.59
CA ASP A 236 -7.90 20.56 32.56
C ASP A 236 -8.29 21.08 33.95
N ASN A 237 -7.44 21.92 34.54
CA ASN A 237 -7.81 22.78 35.66
C ASN A 237 -7.81 24.24 35.20
N LYS A 238 -9.02 24.72 34.93
CA LYS A 238 -9.35 26.14 34.73
C LYS A 238 -9.44 26.82 36.11
N PRO A 239 -8.68 27.89 36.40
CA PRO A 239 -8.89 28.65 37.62
C PRO A 239 -10.05 29.63 37.47
N GLU A 240 -11.07 29.42 38.30
CA GLU A 240 -12.10 30.39 38.65
C GLU A 240 -11.56 31.31 39.76
N GLN A 241 -11.81 32.63 39.62
CA GLN A 241 -11.38 33.66 40.57
C GLN A 241 -12.26 33.65 41.82
N VAL A 242 -11.67 33.61 43.01
CA VAL A 242 -12.25 34.23 44.22
C VAL A 242 -11.12 34.76 45.11
N GLU A 243 -11.16 36.06 45.38
CA GLU A 243 -10.39 36.76 46.42
C GLU A 243 -10.83 36.31 47.81
N THR A 244 -9.90 36.06 48.74
CA THR A 244 -9.86 36.74 50.06
C THR A 244 -8.63 36.35 50.90
N SER A 245 -7.87 37.40 51.27
CA SER A 245 -7.23 37.73 52.55
C SER A 245 -6.61 36.68 53.49
N GLU A 246 -5.40 37.04 53.95
CA GLU A 246 -4.86 36.90 55.33
C GLU A 246 -4.49 35.48 55.80
N GLN A 247 -3.49 35.23 56.64
CA GLN A 247 -2.25 35.86 57.11
C GLN A 247 -1.55 34.73 57.93
N ASP A 248 -0.24 34.85 58.14
CA ASP A 248 0.48 34.33 59.32
C ASP A 248 0.94 32.86 59.44
N ASN A 249 2.28 32.77 59.49
CA ASN A 249 3.11 32.13 60.53
C ASN A 249 3.38 30.60 60.57
N LYS A 250 4.67 30.29 60.31
CA LYS A 250 5.69 29.86 61.29
C LYS A 250 5.91 28.36 61.60
N SER A 251 7.21 27.98 61.48
CA SER A 251 7.98 26.92 62.18
C SER A 251 7.46 25.47 62.03
N GLU A 252 8.21 24.38 62.22
CA GLU A 252 9.59 23.99 62.51
C GLU A 252 9.62 22.48 62.17
N LYS A 253 10.65 21.97 61.48
CA LYS A 253 11.72 21.11 62.03
C LYS A 253 11.33 19.67 62.40
N ASP A 254 12.15 18.75 61.88
CA ASP A 254 12.88 17.68 62.60
C ASP A 254 12.84 16.29 61.94
N GLU A 255 14.08 15.81 61.69
CA GLU A 255 14.66 14.47 61.90
C GLU A 255 14.02 13.25 61.21
N GLN A 256 14.68 12.56 60.27
CA GLN A 256 15.91 11.73 60.31
C GLN A 256 15.69 10.28 60.81
N HIS A 257 16.47 9.36 60.21
CA HIS A 257 16.68 7.92 60.50
C HIS A 257 15.78 6.94 59.71
N ASP A 258 16.24 5.82 59.16
CA ASP A 258 17.56 5.20 59.10
C ASP A 258 17.57 4.12 57.99
N GLU A 259 18.77 3.78 57.53
CA GLU A 259 19.10 2.61 56.71
C GLU A 259 18.79 1.28 57.42
N LEU A 260 18.66 0.18 56.66
CA LEU A 260 19.44 -1.06 56.83
C LEU A 260 19.07 -2.14 55.79
N ASN A 261 19.98 -2.34 54.85
CA ASN A 261 20.69 -3.59 54.51
C ASN A 261 20.00 -4.97 54.43
N GLN A 262 20.30 -5.62 53.29
CA GLN A 262 21.04 -6.89 53.13
C GLN A 262 20.33 -8.10 52.49
N SER A 263 20.90 -8.47 51.33
CA SER A 263 21.16 -9.79 50.70
C SER A 263 20.88 -11.10 51.44
N ASP A 264 20.41 -12.11 50.68
CA ASP A 264 20.98 -13.47 50.56
C ASP A 264 20.34 -14.17 49.33
N LYS A 265 21.04 -14.59 48.27
CA LYS A 265 21.76 -15.87 48.04
C LYS A 265 21.02 -17.12 48.56
N THR A 266 20.73 -18.08 47.67
CA THR A 266 21.24 -19.49 47.69
C THR A 266 20.67 -20.30 46.51
N GLU A 267 21.53 -21.18 45.99
CA GLU A 267 21.41 -22.15 44.90
C GLU A 267 20.29 -23.20 45.08
N LEU A 268 19.71 -23.67 43.96
CA LEU A 268 19.81 -25.07 43.51
C LEU A 268 19.58 -25.17 41.99
#